data_AF-A0A7X1JCX9-F1
#
_entry.id   AF-A0A7X1JCX9-F1
#
_cell.length_a   1.000
_cell.length_b   1.000
_cell.length_c   1.000
_cell.angle_alpha   90.00
_cell.angle_beta   90.00
_cell.angle_gamma   90.00
#
_symmetry.space_group_name_H-M   'P 1'
#
loop_
_entity.id
_entity.type
_entity.pdbx_description
1 polymer ?
#
loop_
_entity_poly.entity_id
_entity_poly.type
_entity_poly.pdbx_seq_one_letter_code
_entity_poly.pdbx_strand_id
1 'polypeptide(L)'
;PLAQKFGLREEPSRLRHQSRSLFTHMVGVKPYEQTVPKGTHHNPSPWSEGTLHHMFKGGWMWVIPFDNHPRATNPLCSVGLNLDPRIHPKPDCSPEDEFRAFIAKYPDIAPQFEGAVATRDWVSTGRLQYSSKQTIGYRWCLTSHAAGFVDALFSRG
;
A
#
# COMPACT_ATOMS: atom_id res chain seq x y z
N PRO A 1 -18.10 -2.97 14.48
CA PRO A 1 -19.18 -3.27 15.46
C PRO A 1 -20.49 -3.77 14.84
N LEU A 2 -21.16 -3.02 13.93
CA LEU A 2 -22.45 -3.44 13.35
C LEU A 2 -22.35 -4.68 12.46
N ALA A 3 -21.36 -4.73 11.56
CA ALA A 3 -21.15 -5.89 10.69
C ALA A 3 -20.94 -7.19 11.48
N GLN A 4 -20.27 -7.10 12.63
CA GLN A 4 -20.08 -8.23 13.55
C GLN A 4 -21.38 -8.57 14.29
N LYS A 5 -22.05 -7.57 14.89
CA LYS A 5 -23.31 -7.75 15.63
C LYS A 5 -24.39 -8.46 14.80
N PHE A 6 -24.47 -8.16 13.51
CA PHE A 6 -25.47 -8.72 12.59
C PHE A 6 -24.94 -9.86 11.71
N GLY A 7 -23.70 -10.34 11.93
CA GLY A 7 -23.13 -11.45 11.16
C GLY A 7 -23.13 -11.21 9.65
N LEU A 8 -22.77 -9.98 9.23
CA LEU A 8 -22.89 -9.52 7.85
C LEU A 8 -21.66 -9.86 6.99
N ARG A 9 -20.52 -10.11 7.63
CA ARG A 9 -19.27 -10.48 6.94
C ARG A 9 -19.40 -11.84 6.28
N GLU A 10 -18.93 -11.93 5.05
CA GLU A 10 -18.78 -13.21 4.35
C GLU A 10 -17.39 -13.78 4.67
N GLU A 11 -17.37 -15.00 5.20
CA GLU A 11 -16.15 -15.74 5.51
C GLU A 11 -16.20 -17.12 4.82
N PRO A 12 -15.41 -17.35 3.75
CA PRO A 12 -14.47 -16.41 3.15
C PRO A 12 -15.17 -15.30 2.36
N SER A 13 -14.48 -14.16 2.20
CA SER A 13 -14.91 -13.07 1.32
C SER A 13 -15.16 -13.59 -0.10
N ARG A 14 -16.27 -13.16 -0.72
CA ARG A 14 -16.63 -13.50 -2.11
C ARG A 14 -15.69 -12.90 -3.15
N LEU A 15 -14.87 -11.93 -2.74
CA LEU A 15 -13.93 -11.26 -3.63
C LEU A 15 -12.86 -12.24 -4.11
N ARG A 16 -12.62 -12.24 -5.43
CA ARG A 16 -11.57 -13.08 -6.05
C ARG A 16 -10.16 -12.59 -5.75
N HIS A 17 -10.00 -11.27 -5.63
CA HIS A 17 -8.72 -10.64 -5.30
C HIS A 17 -8.23 -11.08 -3.93
N GLN A 18 -6.93 -11.33 -3.83
CA GLN A 18 -6.24 -11.68 -2.59
C GLN A 18 -4.96 -10.86 -2.52
N SER A 19 -4.86 -10.01 -1.51
CA SER A 19 -3.62 -9.31 -1.19
C SER A 19 -3.48 -9.13 0.32
N ARG A 20 -2.23 -9.01 0.76
CA ARG A 20 -1.83 -8.53 2.08
C ARG A 20 -1.04 -7.24 1.92
N SER A 21 -1.09 -6.36 2.91
CA SER A 21 -0.32 -5.13 2.93
C SER A 21 0.81 -5.17 3.94
N LEU A 22 1.88 -4.47 3.62
CA LEU A 22 2.98 -4.12 4.51
C LEU A 22 3.30 -2.64 4.31
N PHE A 23 3.11 -1.79 5.32
CA PHE A 23 3.24 -0.34 5.12
C PHE A 23 3.65 0.46 6.36
N THR A 24 4.24 1.63 6.12
CA THR A 24 4.64 2.62 7.14
C THR A 24 4.76 4.04 6.55
N HIS A 25 5.21 4.99 7.37
CA HIS A 25 5.72 6.29 6.92
C HIS A 25 7.24 6.36 7.11
N MET A 26 7.95 6.87 6.11
CA MET A 26 9.41 7.03 6.14
C MET A 26 9.82 8.49 5.96
N VAL A 27 11.04 8.81 6.37
CA VAL A 27 11.78 10.02 5.96
C VAL A 27 12.97 9.63 5.09
N GLY A 28 13.44 10.55 4.25
CA GLY A 28 14.63 10.33 3.41
C GLY A 28 14.38 9.42 2.20
N VAL A 29 13.12 9.17 1.82
CA VAL A 29 12.78 8.49 0.57
C VAL A 29 13.12 9.41 -0.59
N LYS A 30 13.99 8.97 -1.49
CA LYS A 30 14.43 9.79 -2.62
C LYS A 30 13.31 9.90 -3.68
N PRO A 31 13.13 11.08 -4.31
CA PRO A 31 12.29 11.22 -5.50
C PRO A 31 12.73 10.23 -6.59
N TYR A 32 11.77 9.64 -7.30
CA TYR A 32 12.03 8.66 -8.36
C TYR A 32 12.98 9.20 -9.44
N GLU A 33 12.88 10.49 -9.75
CA GLU A 33 13.71 11.19 -10.75
C GLU A 33 15.19 11.20 -10.37
N GLN A 34 15.52 11.08 -9.08
CA GLN A 34 16.89 11.05 -8.58
C GLN A 34 17.49 9.64 -8.58
N THR A 35 16.67 8.62 -8.84
CA THR A 35 17.07 7.21 -8.74
C THR A 35 17.15 6.50 -10.08
N VAL A 36 16.76 7.16 -11.17
CA VAL A 36 16.86 6.64 -12.53
C VAL A 36 17.67 7.58 -13.42
N PRO A 37 18.25 7.10 -14.54
CA PRO A 37 18.90 7.98 -15.50
C PRO A 37 17.96 9.08 -16.00
N LYS A 38 18.53 10.26 -16.31
CA LYS A 38 17.74 11.37 -16.86
C LYS A 38 17.09 10.98 -18.19
N GLY A 39 15.83 11.33 -18.35
CA GLY A 39 15.06 11.03 -19.57
C GLY A 39 14.47 9.62 -19.62
N THR A 40 14.67 8.79 -18.58
CA THR A 40 14.06 7.46 -18.50
C THR A 40 12.54 7.51 -18.38
N HIS A 41 11.97 8.55 -17.75
CA HIS A 41 10.53 8.76 -17.75
C HIS A 41 10.12 9.79 -18.80
N HIS A 42 9.12 9.43 -19.60
CA HIS A 42 8.49 10.33 -20.59
C HIS A 42 7.25 11.05 -20.03
N ASN A 43 7.08 11.06 -18.70
CA ASN A 43 5.95 11.73 -18.05
C ASN A 43 6.14 13.26 -18.06
N PRO A 44 5.12 14.07 -18.39
CA PRO A 44 5.23 15.53 -18.41
C PRO A 44 5.58 16.15 -17.06
N SER A 45 5.20 15.50 -15.95
CA SER A 45 5.53 15.89 -14.59
C SER A 45 6.46 14.85 -13.93
N PRO A 46 7.21 15.22 -12.89
CA PRO A 46 7.86 14.25 -12.02
C PRO A 46 6.84 13.25 -11.47
N TRP A 47 7.20 11.97 -11.44
CA TRP A 47 6.44 10.93 -10.76
C TRP A 47 6.38 11.15 -9.25
N SER A 48 7.41 11.76 -8.66
CA SER A 48 7.42 12.15 -7.24
C SER A 48 6.40 13.24 -6.88
N GLU A 49 5.82 13.93 -7.86
CA GLU A 49 4.72 14.90 -7.62
C GLU A 49 3.33 14.22 -7.55
N GLY A 50 3.26 12.90 -7.73
CA GLY A 50 2.00 12.14 -7.66
C GLY A 50 2.08 10.89 -6.78
N THR A 51 1.02 10.07 -6.86
CA THR A 51 0.98 8.73 -6.28
C THR A 51 1.72 7.77 -7.21
N LEU A 52 2.98 7.46 -6.88
CA LEU A 52 3.79 6.52 -7.67
C LEU A 52 3.43 5.07 -7.30
N HIS A 53 3.22 4.26 -8.33
CA HIS A 53 2.92 2.84 -8.22
C HIS A 53 3.99 2.01 -8.94
N HIS A 54 4.83 1.28 -8.21
CA HIS A 54 5.72 0.29 -8.80
C HIS A 54 4.97 -1.03 -8.96
N MET A 55 4.82 -1.49 -10.19
CA MET A 55 4.06 -2.69 -10.52
C MET A 55 5.00 -3.87 -10.75
N PHE A 56 4.66 -5.04 -10.21
CA PHE A 56 5.43 -6.26 -10.42
C PHE A 56 4.54 -7.50 -10.37
N LYS A 57 5.10 -8.66 -10.75
CA LYS A 57 4.34 -9.91 -10.71
C LYS A 57 3.88 -10.22 -9.29
N GLY A 58 2.57 -10.34 -9.11
CA GLY A 58 1.97 -10.69 -7.82
C GLY A 58 1.90 -9.54 -6.82
N GLY A 59 2.06 -8.29 -7.23
CA GLY A 59 1.86 -7.17 -6.31
C GLY A 59 2.20 -5.81 -6.89
N TRP A 60 2.20 -4.82 -6.01
CA TRP A 60 2.60 -3.46 -6.31
C TRP A 60 3.09 -2.74 -5.05
N MET A 61 3.82 -1.65 -5.22
CA MET A 61 4.28 -0.76 -4.15
C MET A 61 3.78 0.65 -4.38
N TRP A 62 3.39 1.37 -3.33
CA TRP A 62 3.18 2.81 -3.41
C TRP A 62 4.34 3.60 -2.81
N VAL A 63 4.59 4.78 -3.40
CA VAL A 63 5.41 5.86 -2.83
C VAL A 63 4.58 7.14 -2.93
N ILE A 64 4.16 7.68 -1.79
CA ILE A 64 3.27 8.84 -1.70
C ILE A 64 3.94 9.88 -0.78
N PRO A 65 4.76 10.78 -1.35
CA PRO A 65 5.40 11.84 -0.58
C PRO A 65 4.38 12.85 -0.06
N PHE A 66 4.60 13.34 1.16
CA PHE A 66 3.88 14.49 1.72
C PHE A 66 4.72 15.79 1.67
N ASP A 67 5.98 15.69 1.24
CA ASP A 67 6.97 16.76 1.08
C ASP A 67 7.11 17.26 -0.37
N ASN A 68 6.25 16.81 -1.29
CA ASN A 68 6.37 17.12 -2.72
C ASN A 68 5.71 18.45 -3.16
N HIS A 69 5.28 19.30 -2.22
CA HIS A 69 4.79 20.64 -2.51
C HIS A 69 5.79 21.69 -2.04
N PRO A 70 6.07 22.79 -2.77
CA PRO A 70 7.03 23.85 -2.36
C PRO A 70 6.75 24.55 -1.02
N ARG A 71 5.60 24.27 -0.40
CA ARG A 71 5.14 24.84 0.88
C ARG A 71 4.92 23.74 1.93
N ALA A 72 5.22 22.49 1.60
CA ALA A 72 5.10 21.39 2.53
C ALA A 72 6.18 21.51 3.61
N THR A 73 5.79 21.22 4.84
CA THR A 73 6.69 21.13 5.99
C THR A 73 6.76 19.71 6.55
N ASN A 74 5.97 18.78 5.98
CA ASN A 74 5.90 17.40 6.42
C ASN A 74 6.93 16.56 5.65
N PRO A 75 8.03 16.10 6.27
CA PRO A 75 9.11 15.38 5.58
C PRO A 75 8.78 13.89 5.31
N LEU A 76 7.55 13.47 5.62
CA LEU A 76 7.14 12.07 5.56
C LEU A 76 6.75 11.66 4.15
N CYS A 77 7.02 10.40 3.85
CA CYS A 77 6.53 9.69 2.68
C CYS A 77 5.77 8.44 3.14
N SER A 78 4.54 8.25 2.67
CA SER A 78 3.80 7.01 2.86
C SER A 78 4.28 5.97 1.87
N VAL A 79 4.63 4.79 2.38
CA VAL A 79 5.21 3.70 1.60
C VAL A 79 4.56 2.38 1.99
N GLY A 80 4.38 1.50 1.01
CA GLY A 80 3.84 0.19 1.31
C GLY A 80 3.78 -0.75 0.12
N LEU A 81 3.77 -2.04 0.41
CA LEU A 81 3.65 -3.13 -0.53
C LEU A 81 2.28 -3.78 -0.38
N ASN A 82 1.64 -4.06 -1.51
CA ASN A 82 0.48 -4.94 -1.60
C ASN A 82 0.85 -6.18 -2.40
N LEU A 83 0.76 -7.34 -1.75
CA LEU A 83 1.30 -8.60 -2.24
C LEU A 83 0.22 -9.68 -2.29
N ASP A 84 0.12 -10.40 -3.41
CA ASP A 84 -0.69 -11.61 -3.50
C ASP A 84 -0.03 -12.72 -2.68
N PRO A 85 -0.65 -13.20 -1.58
CA PRO A 85 -0.03 -14.17 -0.69
C PRO A 85 0.20 -15.54 -1.34
N ARG A 86 -0.41 -15.81 -2.50
CA ARG A 86 -0.20 -17.05 -3.26
C ARG A 86 1.10 -17.03 -4.08
N ILE A 87 1.63 -15.84 -4.35
CA ILE A 87 2.88 -15.62 -5.09
C ILE A 87 3.99 -15.20 -4.11
N HIS A 88 3.67 -14.30 -3.19
CA HIS A 88 4.57 -13.76 -2.18
C HIS A 88 4.01 -14.04 -0.77
N PRO A 89 4.15 -15.28 -0.28
CA PRO A 89 3.66 -15.65 1.06
C PRO A 89 4.32 -14.78 2.13
N LYS A 90 3.62 -14.60 3.26
CA LYS A 90 4.16 -13.83 4.38
C LYS A 90 5.34 -14.61 5.00
N PRO A 91 6.55 -14.04 5.03
CA PRO A 91 7.70 -14.68 5.63
C PRO A 91 7.63 -14.66 7.16
N ASP A 92 8.46 -15.48 7.79
CA ASP A 92 8.71 -15.45 9.23
C ASP A 92 9.90 -14.53 9.55
N CYS A 93 9.69 -13.23 9.40
CA CYS A 93 10.66 -12.18 9.75
C CYS A 93 9.95 -10.89 10.16
N SER A 94 10.73 -9.87 10.55
CA SER A 94 10.15 -8.57 10.85
C SER A 94 9.58 -7.92 9.58
N PRO A 95 8.52 -7.11 9.70
CA PRO A 95 7.98 -6.32 8.58
C PRO A 95 9.03 -5.46 7.86
N GLU A 96 10.00 -4.91 8.60
CA GLU A 96 11.07 -4.11 8.00
C GLU A 96 12.04 -4.97 7.19
N ASP A 97 12.47 -6.11 7.75
CA ASP A 97 13.35 -7.06 7.05
C ASP A 97 12.68 -7.59 5.79
N GLU A 98 11.38 -7.90 5.86
CA GLU A 98 10.59 -8.27 4.69
C GLU A 98 10.64 -7.17 3.63
N PHE A 99 10.36 -5.92 4.00
CA PHE A 99 10.37 -4.79 3.07
C PHE A 99 11.75 -4.64 2.40
N ARG A 100 12.83 -4.60 3.20
CA ARG A 100 14.21 -4.44 2.71
C ARG A 100 14.61 -5.59 1.79
N ALA A 101 14.35 -6.83 2.19
CA ALA A 101 14.64 -8.01 1.38
C ALA A 101 13.80 -8.06 0.10
N PHE A 102 12.57 -7.54 0.12
CA PHE A 102 11.71 -7.48 -1.05
C PHE A 102 12.22 -6.45 -2.06
N ILE A 103 12.44 -5.19 -1.65
CA ILE A 103 12.87 -4.13 -2.58
C ILE A 103 14.28 -4.37 -3.12
N ALA A 104 15.15 -5.08 -2.39
CA ALA A 104 16.50 -5.43 -2.86
C ALA A 104 16.51 -6.29 -4.14
N LYS A 105 15.38 -6.94 -4.46
CA LYS A 105 15.19 -7.70 -5.72
C LYS A 105 14.94 -6.81 -6.94
N TYR A 106 14.65 -5.52 -6.70
CA TYR A 106 14.25 -4.54 -7.72
C TYR A 106 15.26 -3.38 -7.73
N PRO A 107 16.32 -3.45 -8.56
CA PRO A 107 17.37 -2.42 -8.59
C PRO A 107 16.87 -1.03 -9.01
N ASP A 108 15.70 -0.98 -9.61
CA ASP A 108 14.93 0.19 -10.04
C ASP A 108 14.01 0.76 -8.94
N ILE A 109 13.87 0.08 -7.80
CA ILE A 109 13.11 0.53 -6.62
C ILE A 109 14.04 0.80 -5.44
N ALA A 110 14.96 -0.12 -5.15
CA ALA A 110 15.83 -0.05 -3.97
C ALA A 110 16.55 1.30 -3.77
N PRO A 111 17.05 1.99 -4.82
CA PRO A 111 17.76 3.27 -4.64
C PRO A 111 16.89 4.38 -4.03
N GLN A 112 15.56 4.33 -4.15
CA GLN A 112 14.66 5.31 -3.50
C GLN A 112 14.69 5.22 -1.98
N PHE A 113 15.08 4.06 -1.44
CA PHE A 113 15.06 3.77 -0.01
C PHE A 113 16.46 3.73 0.61
N GLU A 114 17.49 4.05 -0.16
CA GLU A 114 18.86 4.16 0.34
C GLU A 114 18.95 5.32 1.33
N GLY A 115 19.18 5.00 2.61
CA GLY A 115 19.20 5.98 3.70
C GLY A 115 17.81 6.37 4.24
N ALA A 116 16.72 5.87 3.65
CA ALA A 116 15.37 6.12 4.16
C ALA A 116 15.12 5.36 5.47
N VAL A 117 14.41 5.99 6.42
CA VAL A 117 14.16 5.43 7.76
C VAL A 117 12.67 5.47 8.08
N ALA A 118 12.14 4.37 8.63
CA ALA A 118 10.77 4.31 9.13
C ALA A 118 10.60 5.20 10.37
N THR A 119 9.54 6.01 10.39
CA THR A 119 9.21 6.92 11.50
C THR A 119 7.99 6.46 12.30
N ARG A 120 7.37 5.36 11.86
CA ARG A 120 6.24 4.71 12.51
C ARG A 120 6.45 3.21 12.48
N ASP A 121 5.81 2.52 13.41
CA ASP A 121 5.74 1.07 13.39
C ASP A 121 5.13 0.58 12.08
N TRP A 122 5.71 -0.51 11.56
CA TRP A 122 5.20 -1.17 10.39
C TRP A 122 3.86 -1.87 10.68
N VAL A 123 2.91 -1.69 9.77
CA VAL A 123 1.68 -2.48 9.75
C VAL A 123 1.84 -3.60 8.74
N SER A 124 1.70 -4.85 9.19
CA SER A 124 1.73 -6.04 8.33
C SER A 124 0.45 -6.84 8.50
N THR A 125 -0.37 -6.90 7.46
CA THR A 125 -1.70 -7.51 7.50
C THR A 125 -1.70 -8.97 7.05
N GLY A 126 -2.78 -9.68 7.36
CA GLY A 126 -3.19 -10.87 6.59
C GLY A 126 -3.89 -10.45 5.29
N ARG A 127 -4.85 -11.26 4.83
CA ARG A 127 -5.70 -10.91 3.69
C ARG A 127 -6.49 -9.63 3.99
N LEU A 128 -6.40 -8.63 3.12
CA LEU A 128 -7.09 -7.34 3.24
C LEU A 128 -8.58 -7.42 2.89
N GLN A 129 -8.91 -8.28 1.92
CA GLN A 129 -10.23 -8.26 1.30
C GLN A 129 -11.28 -8.81 2.25
N TYR A 130 -12.35 -8.06 2.41
CA TYR A 130 -13.57 -8.51 3.06
C TYR A 130 -14.79 -7.97 2.33
N SER A 131 -15.89 -8.71 2.43
CA SER A 131 -17.18 -8.35 1.84
C SER A 131 -18.30 -8.56 2.85
N SER A 132 -19.42 -7.90 2.61
CA SER A 132 -20.64 -8.08 3.39
C SER A 132 -21.78 -8.57 2.49
N LYS A 133 -22.56 -9.52 2.99
CA LYS A 133 -23.73 -10.07 2.28
C LYS A 133 -24.88 -9.07 2.16
N GLN A 134 -24.92 -8.06 3.03
CA GLN A 134 -25.92 -7.01 3.08
C GLN A 134 -25.32 -5.74 3.69
N THR A 135 -25.70 -4.58 3.17
CA THR A 135 -25.17 -3.27 3.60
C THR A 135 -26.23 -2.32 4.14
N ILE A 136 -27.51 -2.62 3.99
CA ILE A 136 -28.61 -1.83 4.54
C ILE A 136 -29.62 -2.72 5.24
N GLY A 137 -30.24 -2.24 6.31
CA GLY A 137 -31.34 -2.92 7.00
C GLY A 137 -32.19 -1.93 7.80
N TYR A 138 -33.18 -2.43 8.54
CA TYR A 138 -34.07 -1.57 9.31
C TYR A 138 -33.27 -0.76 10.34
N ARG A 139 -33.22 0.57 10.13
CA ARG A 139 -32.50 1.57 10.95
C ARG A 139 -30.97 1.41 11.00
N TRP A 140 -30.34 0.82 9.97
CA TRP A 140 -28.87 0.82 9.87
C TRP A 140 -28.38 0.75 8.42
N CYS A 141 -27.16 1.27 8.20
CA CYS A 141 -26.44 1.23 6.93
C CYS A 141 -24.94 1.02 7.21
N LEU A 142 -24.28 0.14 6.44
CA LEU A 142 -22.83 0.00 6.36
C LEU A 142 -22.32 0.81 5.16
N THR A 143 -21.44 1.77 5.40
CA THR A 143 -20.85 2.62 4.35
C THR A 143 -19.38 2.27 4.11
N SER A 144 -18.90 2.46 2.87
CA SER A 144 -17.47 2.40 2.49
C SER A 144 -16.73 1.21 3.15
N HIS A 145 -15.69 1.45 3.94
CA HIS A 145 -14.89 0.44 4.63
C HIS A 145 -15.70 -0.45 5.58
N ALA A 146 -16.87 -0.03 6.07
CA ALA A 146 -17.73 -0.92 6.85
C ALA A 146 -18.41 -1.97 5.97
N ALA A 147 -18.68 -1.68 4.69
CA ALA A 147 -19.37 -2.57 3.76
C ALA A 147 -18.42 -3.60 3.10
N GLY A 148 -17.22 -3.17 2.69
CA GLY A 148 -16.25 -4.02 2.01
C GLY A 148 -14.96 -3.27 1.70
N PHE A 149 -13.91 -4.01 1.37
CA PHE A 149 -12.65 -3.45 0.92
C PHE A 149 -11.97 -4.41 -0.06
N VAL A 150 -11.38 -3.86 -1.14
CA VAL A 150 -10.70 -4.64 -2.17
C VAL A 150 -9.20 -4.44 -2.10
N ASP A 151 -8.70 -3.25 -2.40
CA ASP A 151 -7.25 -2.96 -2.43
C ASP A 151 -7.05 -1.45 -2.34
N ALA A 152 -5.84 -1.01 -2.00
CA ALA A 152 -5.48 0.40 -2.02
C ALA A 152 -5.22 0.92 -3.45
N LEU A 153 -5.04 0.02 -4.43
CA LEU A 153 -4.80 0.37 -5.82
C LEU A 153 -5.98 1.20 -6.37
N PHE A 154 -5.67 2.32 -7.02
CA PHE A 154 -6.63 3.31 -7.53
C PHE A 154 -7.43 4.07 -6.46
N SER A 155 -7.10 3.93 -5.18
CA SER A 155 -7.67 4.73 -4.07
C SER A 155 -9.20 4.74 -4.04
N ARG A 156 -9.82 3.56 -4.19
CA ARG A 156 -11.30 3.37 -4.23
C ARG A 156 -11.91 2.97 -2.88
N GLY A 157 -11.28 3.38 -1.77
CA GLY A 157 -11.76 3.14 -0.39
C GLY A 157 -13.10 3.80 -0.09
#